data_AF-A0A940RTV4-F1
#
_entry.id   AF-A0A940RTV4-F1
#
_cell.length_a   1.000
_cell.length_b   1.000
_cell.length_c   1.000
_cell.angle_alpha   90.00
_cell.angle_beta   90.00
_cell.angle_gamma   90.00
#
_symmetry.space_group_name_H-M   'P 1'
#
loop_
_entity.id
_entity.type
_entity.pdbx_description
1 polymer ?
#
loop_
_entity_poly.entity_id
_entity_poly.type
_entity_poly.pdbx_seq_one_letter_code
_entity_poly.pdbx_strand_id
1 'polypeptide(L)'
;MSAATTGAAGGALVGAPAPGRPALTPAEIARRAARPVRDPDPARNAAYWSRIDACVDAAPELSADQRRIIAAAFSTVTSLREAA
;
A
#
# COMPACT_ATOMS: atom_id res chain seq x y z
N MET A 1 -34.60 -1.26 13.55
CA MET A 1 -34.19 -0.09 12.74
C MET A 1 -33.11 0.66 13.52
N SER A 2 -32.16 1.23 12.78
CA SER A 2 -31.09 2.13 13.23
C SER A 2 -29.86 1.47 13.87
N ALA A 3 -28.63 1.80 13.48
CA ALA A 3 -28.08 2.45 12.29
C ALA A 3 -26.58 2.13 12.30
N ALA A 4 -26.00 1.84 11.14
CA ALA A 4 -24.57 1.59 10.98
C ALA A 4 -23.78 2.91 11.20
N THR A 5 -22.91 2.94 12.19
CA THR A 5 -21.84 3.95 12.28
C THR A 5 -20.62 3.41 11.55
N THR A 6 -20.57 3.64 10.24
CA THR A 6 -19.34 3.56 9.47
C THR A 6 -18.53 4.81 9.80
N GLY A 7 -17.55 4.66 10.69
CA GLY A 7 -16.56 5.69 10.99
C GLY A 7 -15.62 5.91 9.80
N ALA A 8 -16.04 6.78 8.88
CA ALA A 8 -15.18 7.32 7.84
C ALA A 8 -14.24 8.36 8.47
N ALA A 9 -13.10 7.90 8.97
CA ALA A 9 -12.02 8.77 9.43
C ALA A 9 -10.86 8.74 8.41
N GLY A 10 -10.49 9.91 7.92
CA GLY A 10 -9.19 10.14 7.27
C GLY A 10 -9.29 10.42 5.78
N GLY A 11 -9.52 11.69 5.45
CA GLY A 11 -9.63 12.20 4.09
C GLY A 11 -8.45 11.84 3.19
N ALA A 12 -8.82 11.61 1.93
CA ALA A 12 -7.95 11.45 0.78
C ALA A 12 -6.81 12.49 0.75
N LEU A 13 -5.62 12.05 1.13
CA LEU A 13 -4.38 12.60 0.59
C LEU A 13 -3.70 11.46 -0.18
N VAL A 14 -4.40 11.00 -1.23
CA VAL A 14 -3.74 10.25 -2.29
C VAL A 14 -2.85 11.28 -2.98
N GLY A 15 -1.55 11.26 -2.64
CA GLY A 15 -0.55 12.02 -3.38
C GLY A 15 -0.77 11.75 -4.86
N ALA A 16 -0.82 12.81 -5.67
CA ALA A 16 -1.01 12.67 -7.10
C ALA A 16 0.07 11.72 -7.64
N PRO A 17 -0.30 10.73 -8.47
CA PRO A 17 0.67 9.78 -9.00
C PRO A 17 1.78 10.53 -9.73
N ALA A 18 3.01 10.02 -9.64
CA ALA A 18 4.12 10.54 -10.44
C ALA A 18 3.70 10.61 -11.93
N PRO A 19 4.14 11.65 -12.67
CA PRO A 19 3.73 11.84 -14.05
C PRO A 19 4.05 10.60 -14.90
N GLY A 20 3.02 10.04 -15.53
CA GLY A 20 3.11 8.83 -16.36
C GLY A 20 2.65 7.53 -15.68
N ARG A 21 2.33 7.53 -14.37
CA ARG A 21 1.78 6.35 -13.70
C ARG A 21 0.24 6.30 -13.84
N PRO A 22 -0.35 5.14 -14.18
CA PRO A 22 -1.79 4.99 -14.23
C PRO A 22 -2.43 5.21 -12.85
N ALA A 23 -3.68 5.65 -12.85
CA ALA A 23 -4.47 5.76 -11.62
C ALA A 23 -4.50 4.44 -10.86
N LEU A 24 -4.60 4.50 -9.53
CA LEU A 24 -4.68 3.32 -8.68
C LEU A 24 -5.89 2.47 -9.07
N THR A 25 -5.68 1.16 -9.20
CA THR A 25 -6.78 0.23 -9.44
C THR A 25 -7.69 0.11 -8.21
N PRO A 26 -8.96 -0.29 -8.35
CA PRO A 26 -9.85 -0.50 -7.19
C PRO A 26 -9.28 -1.48 -6.17
N ALA A 27 -8.58 -2.53 -6.63
CA ALA A 27 -7.91 -3.49 -5.76
C ALA A 27 -6.77 -2.85 -4.95
N GLU A 28 -6.00 -1.96 -5.57
CA GLU A 28 -4.94 -1.23 -4.89
C GLU A 28 -5.50 -0.24 -3.86
N ILE A 29 -6.60 0.45 -4.19
CA ILE A 29 -7.30 1.34 -3.24
C ILE A 29 -7.79 0.53 -2.02
N ALA A 30 -8.43 -0.62 -2.24
CA ALA A 30 -8.90 -1.49 -1.16
C ALA A 30 -7.73 -1.98 -0.28
N ARG A 31 -6.59 -2.34 -0.89
CA ARG A 31 -5.38 -2.73 -0.17
C ARG A 31 -4.82 -1.59 0.68
N ARG A 32 -4.81 -0.36 0.16
CA ARG A 32 -4.35 0.82 0.90
C ARG A 32 -5.29 1.16 2.06
N ALA A 33 -6.60 0.98 1.89
CA ALA A 33 -7.58 1.16 2.97
C ALA A 33 -7.42 0.14 4.10
N ALA A 34 -6.95 -1.08 3.79
CA ALA A 34 -6.69 -2.14 4.77
C ALA A 34 -5.30 -2.05 5.44
N ARG A 35 -4.55 -0.94 5.25
CA ARG A 35 -3.21 -0.78 5.86
C ARG A 35 -3.28 -0.81 7.38
N PRO A 36 -2.29 -1.41 8.06
CA PRO A 36 -2.25 -1.41 9.51
C PRO A 36 -1.98 0.01 10.05
N VAL A 37 -2.51 0.28 11.24
CA VAL A 37 -2.18 1.48 12.00
C VAL A 37 -0.78 1.32 12.57
N ARG A 38 0.13 2.23 12.20
CA ARG A 38 1.53 2.26 12.67
C ARG A 38 1.75 3.25 13.80
N ASP A 39 0.90 4.27 13.88
CA ASP A 39 0.92 5.31 14.90
C ASP A 39 -0.52 5.57 15.38
N PRO A 40 -0.80 5.61 16.69
CA PRO A 40 -2.14 5.89 17.20
C PRO A 40 -2.65 7.30 16.83
N ASP A 41 -1.75 8.27 16.61
CA ASP A 41 -2.12 9.58 16.13
C ASP A 41 -2.49 9.50 14.63
N PRO A 42 -3.74 9.82 14.25
CA PRO A 42 -4.19 9.73 12.86
C PRO A 42 -3.36 10.58 11.89
N ALA A 43 -2.91 11.77 12.33
CA ALA A 43 -2.14 12.67 11.49
C ALA A 43 -0.74 12.11 11.21
N ARG A 44 -0.09 11.55 12.24
CA ARG A 44 1.23 10.93 12.12
C ARG A 44 1.18 9.63 11.32
N ASN A 45 0.13 8.82 11.48
CA ASN A 45 -0.08 7.62 10.70
C ASN A 45 -0.30 7.94 9.20
N ALA A 46 -1.11 8.96 8.91
CA ALA A 46 -1.32 9.43 7.54
C ALA A 46 -0.01 9.95 6.91
N ALA A 47 0.76 10.77 7.65
CA ALA A 47 2.05 11.27 7.20
C ALA A 47 3.09 10.16 6.99
N TYR A 48 3.06 9.09 7.80
CA TYR A 48 3.90 7.91 7.58
C TYR A 48 3.58 7.25 6.24
N TRP A 49 2.31 6.93 5.99
CA TRP A 49 1.92 6.24 4.75
C TRP A 49 2.08 7.11 3.50
N SER A 50 1.84 8.42 3.60
CA SER A 50 2.08 9.36 2.51
C SER A 50 3.55 9.39 2.07
N ARG A 51 4.50 9.33 3.02
CA ARG A 51 5.94 9.21 2.69
C ARG A 51 6.27 7.91 1.97
N ILE A 52 5.68 6.79 2.40
CA ILE A 52 5.87 5.50 1.72
C ILE A 52 5.35 5.57 0.29
N ASP A 53 4.16 6.16 0.08
CA ASP A 53 3.59 6.32 -1.25
C ASP A 53 4.50 7.19 -2.13
N ALA A 54 5.01 8.31 -1.62
CA ALA A 54 5.95 9.16 -2.34
C ALA A 54 7.25 8.42 -2.74
N CYS A 55 7.81 7.60 -1.83
CA CYS A 55 8.99 6.79 -2.15
C CYS A 55 8.71 5.76 -3.25
N VAL A 56 7.53 5.12 -3.20
CA VAL A 56 7.11 4.13 -4.20
C VAL A 56 6.77 4.77 -5.55
N ASP A 57 6.29 6.01 -5.55
CA ASP A 57 6.01 6.78 -6.76
C ASP A 57 7.28 7.33 -7.42
N ALA A 58 8.30 7.67 -6.62
CA ALA A 58 9.60 8.13 -7.13
C ALA A 58 10.54 6.98 -7.54
N ALA A 59 10.20 5.74 -7.20
CA ALA A 59 11.04 4.59 -7.51
C ALA A 59 11.06 4.30 -9.02
N PRO A 60 12.24 4.00 -9.61
CA PRO A 60 12.31 3.55 -10.99
C PRO A 60 11.61 2.20 -11.15
N GLU A 61 10.96 2.01 -12.30
CA GLU A 61 10.36 0.74 -12.65
C GLU A 61 11.43 -0.37 -12.75
N LEU A 62 11.12 -1.52 -12.15
CA LEU A 62 12.01 -2.68 -12.20
C LEU A 62 11.99 -3.31 -13.60
N SER A 63 13.14 -3.79 -14.07
CA SER A 63 13.19 -4.60 -15.27
C SER A 63 12.52 -5.96 -15.04
N ALA A 64 12.14 -6.65 -16.13
CA ALA A 64 11.56 -7.99 -16.03
C ALA A 64 12.50 -8.98 -15.32
N ASP A 65 13.81 -8.88 -15.56
CA ASP A 65 14.80 -9.73 -14.91
C ASP A 65 14.96 -9.40 -13.43
N GLN A 66 14.97 -8.12 -13.05
CA GLN A 66 15.00 -7.70 -11.65
C GLN A 66 13.76 -8.20 -10.89
N ARG A 67 12.57 -8.08 -11.50
CA ARG A 67 11.33 -8.64 -10.93
C ARG A 67 11.43 -10.16 -10.73
N ARG A 68 12.00 -10.88 -11.71
CA ARG A 68 12.19 -12.33 -11.61
C ARG A 68 13.14 -12.72 -10.48
N ILE A 69 14.28 -12.02 -10.36
CA ILE A 69 15.26 -12.27 -9.30
C ILE A 69 14.64 -12.02 -7.92
N ILE A 70 13.94 -10.91 -7.75
CA ILE A 70 13.26 -10.58 -6.48
C ILE A 70 12.19 -11.63 -6.17
N ALA A 71 11.36 -12.02 -7.14
CA ALA A 71 10.35 -13.06 -6.94
C ALA A 71 10.95 -14.40 -6.50
N ALA A 72 12.07 -14.82 -7.12
CA ALA A 72 12.77 -16.04 -6.74
C ALA A 72 13.42 -15.95 -5.34
N ALA A 73 13.93 -14.78 -4.95
CA ALA A 73 14.53 -14.58 -3.64
C ALA A 73 13.50 -14.71 -2.50
N PHE A 74 12.25 -14.32 -2.73
CA PHE A 74 11.19 -14.33 -1.72
C PHE A 74 10.22 -15.51 -1.84
N SER A 75 10.33 -16.36 -2.86
CA SER A 75 9.42 -17.51 -3.03
C SER A 75 9.50 -18.54 -1.90
N THR A 76 10.62 -18.60 -1.17
CA THR A 76 10.83 -19.46 0.00
C THR A 76 10.07 -18.99 1.25
N VAL A 77 9.65 -17.72 1.32
CA VAL A 77 8.91 -17.19 2.48
C VAL A 77 7.44 -17.63 2.45
N THR A 78 6.88 -17.83 1.24
CA THR A 78 5.50 -18.30 1.06
C THR A 78 5.31 -19.76 1.50
N SER A 79 6.31 -20.64 1.27
CA SER A 79 6.20 -22.06 1.66
C SER A 79 6.26 -22.29 3.18
N LEU A 80 6.87 -21.37 3.95
CA LEU A 80 6.93 -21.48 5.42
C LEU A 80 5.60 -21.09 6.10
N ARG A 81 4.75 -20.27 5.47
CA ARG A 81 3.47 -19.83 6.04
C ARG A 81 2.35 -20.85 5.87
N GLU A 82 2.42 -21.72 4.86
CA GLU A 82 1.40 -22.76 4.62
C GLU A 82 1.71 -24.09 5.35
N ALA A 83 2.90 -24.21 5.94
CA ALA A 83 3.34 -25.41 6.67
C ALA A 83 3.16 -25.30 8.20
N ALA A 84 2.52 -24.23 8.71
CA ALA A 84 2.28 -23.96 10.13
C ALA A 84 0.79 -23.74 10.39
#